data_AF-A0A9D7GEX7-F1
#
_entry.id   AF-A0A9D7GEX7-F1
#
_cell.length_a   1.000
_cell.length_b   1.000
_cell.length_c   1.000
_cell.angle_alpha   90.00
_cell.angle_beta   90.00
_cell.angle_gamma   90.00
#
_symmetry.space_group_name_H-M   'P 1'
#
loop_
_entity.id
_entity.type
_entity.pdbx_description
1 polymer ?
#
loop_
_entity_poly.entity_id
_entity_poly.type
_entity_poly.pdbx_seq_one_letter_code
_entity_poly.pdbx_strand_id
1 'polypeptide(L)'
;MPRFYDEGCESFQEIKQKENCARRKFLEYLFENVKYPSQIRRDSLIGDDIVVSRFVVTSKGKIKDIEIIKQPHPAFGNAVEKVLLSLNERDGMWIPGQHQGKAVDVLYTMPVRFKKE
;
A
#
# COMPACT_ATOMS: atom_id res chain seq x y z
N MET A 1 12.73 0.00 -6.63
CA MET A 1 11.68 -0.65 -5.81
C MET A 1 10.43 -0.88 -6.66
N PRO A 2 9.46 -1.74 -6.27
CA PRO A 2 8.16 -1.76 -6.93
C PRO A 2 7.46 -0.40 -6.73
N ARG A 3 6.67 0.03 -7.70
CA ARG A 3 6.01 1.34 -7.70
C ARG A 3 4.54 1.20 -8.03
N PHE A 4 3.69 1.92 -7.32
CA PHE A 4 2.28 2.04 -7.67
C PHE A 4 2.13 2.83 -8.97
N TYR A 5 1.35 2.31 -9.91
CA TYR A 5 1.21 2.90 -11.23
C TYR A 5 0.25 4.09 -11.20
N ASP A 6 0.72 5.21 -11.73
CA ASP A 6 -0.06 6.42 -12.00
C ASP A 6 0.58 7.10 -13.22
N GLU A 7 -0.23 7.45 -14.21
CA GLU A 7 0.26 8.02 -15.48
C GLU A 7 1.03 9.33 -15.27
N GLY A 8 0.56 10.16 -14.32
CA GLY A 8 1.24 11.40 -13.94
C GLY A 8 2.61 11.16 -13.31
N CYS A 9 2.75 10.09 -12.53
CA CYS A 9 4.04 9.72 -11.92
C CYS A 9 5.06 9.17 -12.92
N GLU A 10 4.64 8.56 -14.04
CA GLU A 10 5.58 8.04 -15.03
C GLU A 10 6.18 9.11 -15.94
N SER A 11 5.63 10.32 -15.93
CA SER A 11 6.08 11.46 -16.74
C SER A 11 7.37 12.12 -16.23
N PHE A 12 7.78 11.86 -14.97
CA PHE A 12 9.03 12.41 -14.43
C PHE A 12 10.25 11.74 -15.07
N GLN A 13 11.33 12.50 -15.30
CA GLN A 13 12.57 11.93 -15.84
C GLN A 13 13.42 11.25 -14.75
N GLU A 14 13.37 11.76 -13.52
CA GLU A 14 14.14 11.21 -12.40
C GLU A 14 13.42 10.06 -11.70
N ILE A 15 14.11 8.92 -11.53
CA ILE A 15 13.59 7.73 -10.84
C ILE A 15 13.10 8.08 -9.43
N LYS A 16 13.86 8.90 -8.69
CA LYS A 16 13.52 9.31 -7.32
C LYS A 16 12.21 10.10 -7.26
N GLN A 17 11.95 10.95 -8.25
CA GLN A 17 10.69 11.68 -8.36
C GLN A 17 9.54 10.73 -8.65
N LYS A 18 9.73 9.77 -9.56
CA LYS A 18 8.73 8.73 -9.83
C LYS A 18 8.40 7.92 -8.57
N GLU A 19 9.41 7.49 -7.82
CA GLU A 19 9.23 6.72 -6.57
C GLU A 19 8.46 7.51 -5.52
N ASN A 20 8.81 8.79 -5.31
CA ASN A 20 8.11 9.64 -4.36
C ASN A 20 6.66 9.90 -4.79
N CYS A 21 6.43 10.16 -6.08
CA CYS A 21 5.10 10.36 -6.63
C CYS A 21 4.24 9.09 -6.48
N ALA A 22 4.75 7.93 -6.90
CA ALA A 22 4.06 6.65 -6.81
C ALA A 22 3.71 6.31 -5.36
N ARG A 23 4.64 6.55 -4.43
CA ARG A 23 4.39 6.37 -2.99
C ARG A 23 3.26 7.27 -2.49
N ARG A 24 3.24 8.54 -2.89
CA ARG A 24 2.18 9.49 -2.52
C ARG A 24 0.83 9.06 -3.08
N LYS A 25 0.77 8.74 -4.38
CA LYS A 25 -0.45 8.28 -5.05
C LYS A 25 -1.02 7.00 -4.43
N PHE A 26 -0.14 6.08 -4.05
CA PHE A 26 -0.57 4.88 -3.36
C PHE A 26 -1.18 5.19 -2.00
N LEU A 27 -0.55 6.09 -1.22
CA LEU A 27 -1.12 6.53 0.05
C LEU A 27 -2.47 7.23 -0.14
N GLU A 28 -2.61 8.09 -1.14
CA GLU A 28 -3.88 8.74 -1.51
C GLU A 28 -4.96 7.68 -1.82
N TYR A 29 -4.65 6.69 -2.66
CA TYR A 29 -5.56 5.58 -2.94
C TYR A 29 -5.97 4.83 -1.68
N LEU A 30 -5.03 4.55 -0.78
CA LEU A 30 -5.36 3.91 0.50
C LEU A 30 -6.27 4.81 1.35
N PHE A 31 -6.00 6.11 1.44
CA PHE A 31 -6.86 7.03 2.20
C PHE A 31 -8.29 7.06 1.67
N GLU A 32 -8.50 6.97 0.36
CA GLU A 32 -9.83 6.98 -0.25
C GLU A 32 -10.59 5.65 -0.06
N ASN A 33 -9.85 4.53 0.01
CA ASN A 33 -10.45 3.20 0.04
C ASN A 33 -10.49 2.56 1.44
N VAL A 34 -9.54 2.90 2.30
CA VAL A 34 -9.41 2.37 3.65
C VAL A 34 -10.32 3.18 4.58
N LYS A 35 -11.49 2.64 4.88
CA LYS A 35 -12.45 3.23 5.80
C LYS A 35 -12.08 2.94 7.25
N TYR A 36 -12.29 3.92 8.12
CA TYR A 36 -12.18 3.69 9.56
C TYR A 36 -13.20 2.61 10.00
N PRO A 37 -12.78 1.54 10.70
CA PRO A 37 -13.68 0.48 11.11
C PRO A 37 -14.77 1.01 12.06
N SER A 38 -16.05 0.90 11.68
CA SER A 38 -17.19 1.41 12.46
C SER A 38 -17.36 0.76 13.84
N GLN A 39 -16.78 -0.43 14.02
CA GLN A 39 -16.81 -1.18 15.28
C GLN A 39 -15.92 -0.54 16.36
N ILE A 40 -15.03 0.40 15.99
CA ILE A 40 -14.11 1.04 16.91
C ILE A 40 -14.56 2.47 17.16
N ARG A 41 -14.79 2.82 18.42
CA ARG A 41 -15.05 4.22 18.79
C ARG A 41 -13.75 5.01 18.70
N ARG A 42 -13.80 6.22 18.12
CA ARG A 42 -12.61 7.09 17.94
C ARG A 42 -11.84 7.38 19.23
N ASP A 43 -12.50 7.34 20.38
CA ASP A 43 -11.93 7.54 21.71
C ASP A 43 -11.31 6.28 22.34
N SER A 44 -11.57 5.10 21.79
CA SER A 44 -11.12 3.83 22.39
C SER A 44 -9.67 3.47 22.05
N LEU A 45 -9.01 4.22 21.17
CA LEU A 45 -7.63 3.95 20.77
C LEU A 45 -6.68 5.00 21.33
N ILE A 46 -5.69 4.51 22.07
CA ILE A 46 -4.59 5.30 22.64
C ILE A 46 -3.40 5.19 21.67
N GLY A 47 -3.03 6.31 21.03
CA GLY A 47 -1.87 6.40 20.13
C GLY A 47 -2.22 6.70 18.66
N ASP A 48 -1.22 6.61 17.79
CA ASP A 48 -1.41 6.74 16.34
C ASP A 48 -2.05 5.48 15.75
N ASP A 49 -3.12 5.66 14.95
CA ASP A 49 -3.80 4.59 14.23
C ASP A 49 -2.97 4.11 13.02
N ILE A 50 -1.76 3.59 13.27
CA ILE A 50 -0.82 3.13 12.24
C ILE A 50 -0.85 1.61 12.12
N VAL A 51 -1.16 1.14 10.92
CA VAL A 51 -0.99 -0.26 10.52
C VAL A 51 0.27 -0.36 9.66
N VAL A 52 1.19 -1.24 10.01
CA VAL A 52 2.35 -1.57 9.18
C VAL A 52 2.06 -2.90 8.50
N SER A 53 1.93 -2.88 7.18
CA SER A 53 1.76 -4.07 6.37
C SER A 53 3.04 -4.40 5.60
N ARG A 54 3.22 -5.69 5.35
CA ARG A 54 4.27 -6.28 4.55
C ARG A 54 3.62 -7.16 3.52
N PHE A 55 4.05 -7.08 2.27
CA PHE A 55 3.51 -7.92 1.22
C PHE A 55 4.50 -8.03 0.07
N VAL A 56 4.33 -9.04 -0.77
CA VAL A 56 5.18 -9.24 -1.95
C VAL A 56 4.47 -8.69 -3.18
N VAL A 57 5.12 -7.76 -3.87
CA VAL A 57 4.73 -7.37 -5.24
C VAL A 57 5.46 -8.30 -6.19
N THR A 58 4.70 -9.15 -6.86
CA THR A 58 5.21 -10.12 -7.83
C THR A 58 5.75 -9.44 -9.08
N SER A 59 6.58 -10.16 -9.83
CA SER A 59 7.04 -9.79 -11.18
C SER A 59 5.91 -9.50 -12.19
N LYS A 60 4.68 -9.92 -11.89
CA LYS A 60 3.46 -9.63 -12.68
C LYS A 60 2.70 -8.39 -12.21
N GLY A 61 3.17 -7.68 -11.18
CA GLY A 61 2.49 -6.51 -10.62
C GLY A 61 1.26 -6.86 -9.76
N LYS A 62 1.19 -8.08 -9.24
CA LYS A 62 0.15 -8.51 -8.27
C LYS A 62 0.73 -8.60 -6.86
N ILE A 63 -0.09 -8.35 -5.85
CA ILE A 63 0.23 -8.48 -4.43
C ILE A 63 -0.07 -9.91 -3.96
N LYS A 64 0.83 -10.49 -3.18
CA LYS A 64 0.63 -11.76 -2.45
C LYS A 64 1.32 -11.71 -1.08
N ASP A 65 1.10 -12.75 -0.27
CA ASP A 65 1.78 -12.94 1.02
C ASP A 65 1.66 -11.70 1.93
N ILE A 66 0.44 -11.19 2.10
CA ILE A 66 0.17 -10.02 2.94
C ILE A 66 0.28 -10.43 4.42
N GLU A 67 1.10 -9.70 5.15
CA GLU A 67 1.36 -9.86 6.58
C GLU A 67 1.20 -8.50 7.26
N ILE A 68 0.47 -8.47 8.37
CA ILE A 68 0.35 -7.25 9.20
C ILE A 68 1.38 -7.32 10.33
N ILE A 69 2.45 -6.55 10.21
CA ILE A 69 3.55 -6.51 11.20
C ILE A 69 3.11 -5.79 12.48
N LYS A 70 2.35 -4.70 12.35
CA LYS A 70 1.92 -3.87 13.47
C LYS A 70 0.54 -3.31 13.21
N GLN A 71 -0.33 -3.34 14.21
CA GLN A 71 -1.66 -2.75 14.14
C GLN A 71 -2.15 -2.37 15.54
N PRO A 72 -2.94 -1.29 15.68
CA PRO A 72 -3.55 -0.93 16.96
C PRO A 72 -4.68 -1.88 17.35
N HIS A 73 -5.41 -2.40 16.36
CA HIS A 73 -6.49 -3.36 16.56
C HIS A 73 -6.70 -4.20 15.29
N PRO A 74 -7.08 -5.49 15.39
CA PRO A 74 -7.27 -6.38 14.22
C PRO A 74 -8.20 -5.84 13.13
N ALA A 75 -9.23 -5.09 13.52
CA ALA A 75 -10.15 -4.46 12.58
C ALA A 75 -9.45 -3.52 11.57
N PHE A 76 -8.36 -2.84 11.96
CA PHE A 76 -7.60 -1.98 11.05
C PHE A 76 -6.75 -2.79 10.08
N GLY A 77 -6.08 -3.84 10.57
CA GLY A 77 -5.33 -4.76 9.71
C GLY A 77 -6.22 -5.37 8.64
N ASN A 78 -7.40 -5.87 9.03
CA ASN A 78 -8.38 -6.44 8.11
C ASN A 78 -8.86 -5.41 7.05
N ALA A 79 -9.03 -4.14 7.44
CA ALA A 79 -9.42 -3.09 6.50
C ALA A 79 -8.29 -2.81 5.48
N VAL A 80 -7.04 -2.73 5.93
CA VAL A 80 -5.88 -2.55 5.04
C VAL A 80 -5.70 -3.76 4.12
N GLU A 81 -5.77 -4.98 4.65
CA GLU A 81 -5.65 -6.22 3.89
C GLU A 81 -6.67 -6.28 2.76
N LYS A 82 -7.95 -5.95 3.03
CA LYS A 82 -9.00 -5.93 2.02
C LYS A 82 -8.68 -4.98 0.86
N VAL A 83 -8.18 -3.78 1.16
CA VAL A 83 -7.81 -2.80 0.13
C VAL A 83 -6.57 -3.25 -0.65
N LEU A 84 -5.59 -3.86 0.02
CA LEU A 84 -4.43 -4.44 -0.67
C LEU A 84 -4.83 -5.58 -1.61
N LEU A 85 -5.78 -6.42 -1.20
CA LEU A 85 -6.32 -7.49 -2.03
C LEU A 85 -7.14 -6.93 -3.21
N SER A 86 -7.91 -5.85 -3.01
CA SER A 86 -8.68 -5.24 -4.11
C SER A 86 -7.82 -4.67 -5.22
N LEU A 87 -6.54 -4.35 -4.95
CA LEU A 87 -5.60 -3.93 -5.98
C LEU A 87 -5.25 -5.05 -6.98
N ASN A 88 -5.46 -6.32 -6.61
CA ASN A 88 -5.27 -7.44 -7.52
C ASN A 88 -6.40 -7.59 -8.55
N GLU A 89 -7.57 -6.98 -8.29
CA GLU A 89 -8.73 -7.03 -9.19
C GLU A 89 -8.46 -6.36 -10.54
N ARG A 90 -7.50 -5.43 -10.58
CA ARG A 90 -7.08 -4.72 -11.78
C ARG A 90 -5.64 -5.10 -12.13
N ASP A 91 -5.37 -5.24 -13.41
CA ASP A 91 -4.00 -5.41 -13.91
C ASP A 91 -3.31 -4.05 -14.05
N GLY A 92 -1.99 -4.05 -13.88
CA GLY A 92 -1.17 -2.84 -14.05
C GLY A 92 -1.17 -1.86 -12.88
N MET A 93 -1.73 -2.20 -11.72
CA MET A 93 -1.69 -1.30 -10.54
C MET A 93 -0.30 -1.17 -9.92
N TRP A 94 0.56 -2.15 -10.14
CA TRP A 94 1.93 -2.13 -9.68
C TRP A 94 2.91 -2.37 -10.82
N ILE A 95 3.90 -1.49 -10.89
CA ILE A 95 5.11 -1.71 -11.65
C ILE A 95 6.03 -2.58 -10.78
N PRO A 96 6.38 -3.80 -11.23
CA PRO A 96 7.24 -4.69 -10.46
C PRO A 96 8.63 -4.09 -10.27
N GLY A 97 9.33 -4.56 -9.25
CA GLY A 97 10.76 -4.28 -9.12
C GLY A 97 11.52 -4.93 -10.27
N GLN A 98 12.62 -4.30 -10.66
CA GLN A 98 13.54 -4.86 -11.66
C GLN A 98 14.90 -5.13 -11.04
N HIS A 99 15.47 -6.28 -11.36
CA HIS A 99 16.83 -6.64 -11.04
C HIS A 99 17.52 -7.15 -12.31
N GLN A 100 18.63 -6.51 -12.70
CA GLN A 100 19.35 -6.80 -13.95
C GLN A 100 18.44 -6.82 -15.20
N GLY A 101 17.51 -5.87 -15.29
CA GLY A 101 16.56 -5.77 -16.41
C GLY A 101 15.43 -6.80 -16.42
N LYS A 102 15.34 -7.68 -15.41
CA LYS A 102 14.26 -8.66 -15.27
C LYS A 102 13.31 -8.24 -14.16
N ALA A 103 12.00 -8.40 -14.40
CA ALA A 103 11.00 -8.22 -13.36
C ALA A 103 11.16 -9.31 -12.29
N VAL A 104 11.19 -8.90 -11.02
CA VAL A 104 11.39 -9.80 -9.87
C VAL A 104 10.34 -9.54 -8.80
N ASP A 105 10.06 -10.58 -8.01
CA ASP A 105 9.22 -10.47 -6.83
C ASP A 105 9.97 -9.64 -5.77
N VAL A 106 9.33 -8.61 -5.25
CA VAL A 106 9.92 -7.72 -4.24
C VAL A 106 9.02 -7.61 -3.03
N LEU A 107 9.64 -7.78 -1.87
CA LEU A 107 9.02 -7.56 -0.58
C LEU A 107 8.88 -6.06 -0.31
N TYR A 108 7.66 -5.61 -0.09
CA TYR A 108 7.32 -4.23 0.20
C TYR A 108 6.78 -4.11 1.62
N THR A 109 7.18 -3.06 2.33
CA THR A 109 6.72 -2.77 3.69
C THR A 109 6.27 -1.33 3.76
N MET A 110 5.06 -1.11 4.27
CA MET A 110 4.47 0.22 4.27
C MET A 110 3.66 0.48 5.54
N PRO A 111 3.92 1.61 6.22
CA PRO A 111 3.03 2.12 7.25
C PRO A 111 1.85 2.88 6.60
N VAL A 112 0.63 2.46 6.93
CA VAL A 112 -0.62 3.14 6.63
C VAL A 112 -1.12 3.80 7.91
N ARG A 113 -1.24 5.12 7.90
CA ARG A 113 -1.82 5.87 9.02
C ARG A 113 -3.28 6.15 8.70
N PHE A 114 -4.19 5.76 9.58
CA PHE A 114 -5.58 6.14 9.46
C PHE A 114 -5.75 7.56 9.97
N LYS A 115 -6.48 8.39 9.22
CA LYS A 115 -6.89 9.71 9.70
C LYS A 115 -8.20 9.54 10.46
N LYS A 116 -8.25 10.01 11.71
CA LYS A 116 -9.53 10.24 12.39
C LYS A 116 -10.20 11.41 11.66
N GLU A 117 -11.27 11.13 10.91
CA GLU A 117 -12.25 12.17 10.53
C GLU A 117 -12.88 12.80 11.77
#